data_AF-A0AA88IGP0-F1
#
_entry.id   AF-A0AA88IGP0-F1
#
_cell.length_a   1.000
_cell.length_b   1.000
_cell.length_c   1.000
_cell.angle_alpha   90.00
_cell.angle_beta   90.00
_cell.angle_gamma   90.00
#
_symmetry.space_group_name_H-M   'P 1'
#
loop_
_entity.id
_entity.type
_entity.pdbx_description
1 polymer ?
#
loop_
_entity_poly.entity_id
_entity_poly.type
_entity_poly.pdbx_seq_one_letter_code
_entity_poly.pdbx_strand_id
1 'polypeptide(L)'
;MGQHVSRTDFEWTENQEPHAPRRNEILAMYLEIKRMFGGGKLLWLNLQPLFYALRPIFTRPRSPTKLELFNTVVQLPFNFAVFYFLGAKSWVYMLGGSLLAMGVHPVAGHFISDHYMFKKGFKTYSYYGPLNWITFNVGYHNEHHDFPAVPDSRLPQ
;
A
#
# COMPACT_ATOMS: atom_id res chain seq x y z
N MET A 1 20.87 -5.69 15.20
CA MET A 1 19.99 -6.15 16.30
C MET A 1 18.76 -6.78 15.64
N GLY A 2 18.82 -8.08 15.33
CA GLY A 2 17.67 -8.83 14.83
C GLY A 2 17.09 -9.64 15.99
N GLN A 3 15.79 -9.54 16.22
CA GLN A 3 15.14 -10.44 17.18
C GLN A 3 15.05 -11.84 16.57
N HIS A 4 15.39 -12.84 17.36
CA HIS A 4 15.19 -14.24 17.00
C HIS A 4 13.72 -14.56 17.29
N VAL A 5 12.92 -14.77 16.26
CA VAL A 5 11.50 -15.15 16.41
C VAL A 5 11.41 -16.66 16.18
N SER A 6 11.03 -17.44 17.20
CA SER A 6 10.87 -18.90 17.04
C SER A 6 9.49 -19.21 16.47
N ARG A 7 9.37 -20.29 15.68
CA ARG A 7 8.09 -20.74 15.11
C ARG A 7 7.08 -21.19 16.18
N THR A 8 7.47 -21.22 17.45
CA THR A 8 6.65 -21.60 18.60
C THR A 8 6.24 -20.40 19.46
N ASP A 9 6.67 -19.18 19.14
CA ASP A 9 6.40 -17.96 19.94
C ASP A 9 5.10 -17.25 19.52
N PHE A 10 4.06 -18.01 19.17
CA PHE A 10 2.75 -17.46 18.82
C PHE A 10 1.79 -17.63 19.99
N GLU A 11 1.30 -16.52 20.53
CA GLU A 11 0.27 -16.51 21.56
C GLU A 11 -1.11 -16.32 20.91
N TRP A 12 -1.97 -17.32 21.02
CA TRP A 12 -3.36 -17.23 20.57
C TRP A 12 -4.16 -16.44 21.61
N THR A 13 -4.63 -15.25 21.22
CA THR A 13 -5.51 -14.42 22.06
C THR A 13 -6.95 -14.61 21.62
N GLU A 14 -7.80 -15.09 22.53
CA GLU A 14 -9.25 -15.21 22.32
C GLU A 14 -9.98 -13.86 22.32
N ASN A 15 -9.30 -12.76 22.66
CA ASN A 15 -9.90 -11.43 22.60
C ASN A 15 -10.29 -11.12 21.15
N GLN A 16 -11.56 -10.74 20.94
CA GLN A 16 -12.02 -10.24 19.65
C GLN A 16 -11.05 -9.19 19.13
N GLU A 17 -10.71 -9.28 17.84
CA GLU A 17 -9.83 -8.34 17.16
C GLU A 17 -10.07 -6.90 17.66
N PRO A 18 -9.06 -6.22 18.24
CA PRO A 18 -9.23 -4.92 18.90
C PRO A 18 -9.67 -3.82 17.91
N HIS A 19 -9.72 -4.13 16.62
CA HIS A 19 -10.09 -3.25 15.54
C HIS A 19 -11.56 -2.83 15.60
N ALA A 20 -12.48 -3.74 15.92
CA ALA A 20 -13.91 -3.43 15.94
C ALA A 20 -14.31 -2.43 17.05
N PRO A 21 -13.95 -2.65 18.34
CA PRO A 21 -14.26 -1.69 19.41
C PRO A 21 -13.48 -0.37 19.24
N ARG A 22 -12.19 -0.41 18.88
CA ARG A 22 -11.38 0.80 18.68
C ARG A 22 -11.86 1.65 17.51
N ARG A 23 -12.34 1.03 16.43
CA ARG A 23 -12.99 1.77 15.33
C ARG A 23 -14.17 2.57 15.87
N ASN A 24 -15.00 1.98 16.72
CA ASN A 24 -16.16 2.66 17.27
C ASN A 24 -15.76 3.84 18.17
N GLU A 25 -14.69 3.70 18.96
CA GLU A 25 -14.12 4.79 19.77
C GLU A 25 -13.60 5.95 18.91
N ILE A 26 -12.81 5.66 17.87
CA ILE A 26 -12.30 6.68 16.92
C ILE A 26 -13.45 7.41 16.23
N LEU A 27 -14.49 6.69 15.81
CA LEU A 27 -15.66 7.29 15.15
C LEU A 27 -16.54 8.12 16.07
N ALA A 28 -16.49 7.87 17.38
CA ALA A 28 -17.14 8.71 18.38
C ALA A 28 -16.36 10.02 18.61
N MET A 29 -15.02 9.96 18.61
CA MET A 29 -14.16 11.13 18.85
C MET A 29 -14.00 12.03 17.61
N TYR A 30 -13.99 11.44 16.41
CA TYR A 30 -13.70 12.15 15.17
C TYR A 30 -14.86 12.02 14.18
N LEU A 31 -15.89 12.87 14.37
CA LEU A 31 -17.07 12.95 13.50
C LEU A 31 -16.72 13.26 12.03
N GLU A 32 -15.61 13.95 11.77
CA GLU A 32 -15.09 14.17 10.41
C GLU A 32 -14.67 12.87 9.73
N ILE A 33 -14.01 11.97 10.48
CA ILE A 33 -13.65 10.64 9.99
C ILE A 33 -14.92 9.84 9.72
N LYS A 34 -15.94 9.93 10.60
CA LYS A 34 -17.26 9.32 10.37
C LYS A 34 -17.97 9.88 9.14
N ARG A 35 -17.84 11.18 8.85
CA ARG A 35 -18.38 11.83 7.64
C ARG A 35 -17.67 11.40 6.35
N MET A 36 -16.45 10.89 6.45
CA MET A 36 -15.77 10.29 5.30
C MET A 36 -16.30 8.90 4.96
N PHE A 37 -17.11 8.24 5.80
CA PHE A 37 -17.69 6.93 5.45
C PHE A 37 -18.70 7.07 4.32
N GLY A 38 -18.55 6.24 3.28
CA GLY A 38 -19.34 6.31 2.04
C GLY A 38 -18.52 6.87 0.87
N GLY A 39 -19.10 7.81 0.12
CA GLY A 39 -18.47 8.36 -1.10
C GLY A 39 -17.11 9.03 -0.86
N GLY A 40 -16.93 9.69 0.28
CA GLY A 40 -15.65 10.30 0.66
C GLY A 40 -14.52 9.28 0.82
N LYS A 41 -14.80 8.12 1.43
CA LYS A 41 -13.86 7.01 1.60
C LYS A 41 -13.55 6.37 0.25
N LEU A 42 -14.55 6.19 -0.61
CA LEU A 42 -14.34 5.67 -1.97
C LEU A 42 -13.46 6.62 -2.79
N LEU A 43 -13.71 7.92 -2.73
CA LEU A 43 -12.88 8.92 -3.39
C LEU A 43 -11.45 8.92 -2.83
N TRP A 44 -11.32 8.88 -1.50
CA TRP A 44 -10.02 8.81 -0.84
C TRP A 44 -9.23 7.57 -1.25
N LEU A 45 -9.87 6.39 -1.30
CA LEU A 45 -9.22 5.15 -1.74
C LEU A 45 -8.75 5.21 -3.20
N ASN A 46 -9.53 5.83 -4.09
CA ASN A 46 -9.12 6.00 -5.50
C ASN A 46 -7.98 7.02 -5.67
N LEU A 47 -7.94 8.06 -4.83
CA LEU A 47 -6.92 9.11 -4.90
C LEU A 47 -5.68 8.84 -4.03
N GLN A 48 -5.73 7.82 -3.17
CA GLN A 48 -4.62 7.45 -2.29
C GLN A 48 -3.30 7.24 -3.06
N PRO A 49 -3.26 6.56 -4.23
CA PRO A 49 -2.02 6.43 -5.01
C PRO A 49 -1.44 7.78 -5.46
N LEU A 50 -2.31 8.71 -5.85
CA LEU A 50 -1.91 10.06 -6.25
C LEU A 50 -1.28 10.82 -5.07
N PHE A 51 -1.90 10.76 -3.89
CA PHE A 51 -1.34 11.38 -2.69
C PHE A 51 -0.02 10.74 -2.27
N TYR A 52 0.12 9.41 -2.37
CA TYR A 52 1.36 8.71 -2.07
C TYR A 52 2.50 9.14 -3.00
N ALA A 53 2.24 9.24 -4.31
CA ALA A 53 3.23 9.68 -5.29
C ALA A 53 3.67 11.14 -5.08
N LEU A 54 2.74 12.02 -4.72
CA LEU A 54 3.01 13.45 -4.58
C LEU A 54 3.52 13.85 -3.19
N ARG A 55 3.18 13.11 -2.14
CA ARG A 55 3.51 13.44 -0.74
C ARG A 55 5.01 13.72 -0.52
N PRO A 56 5.98 12.95 -1.06
CA PRO A 56 7.39 13.23 -0.85
C PRO A 56 7.83 14.61 -1.36
N ILE A 57 7.20 15.11 -2.44
CA ILE A 57 7.50 16.40 -3.05
C ILE A 57 7.16 17.55 -2.09
N PHE A 58 6.07 17.42 -1.33
CA PHE A 58 5.61 18.47 -0.42
C PHE A 58 6.13 18.32 1.01
N THR A 59 6.25 17.09 1.51
CA THR A 59 6.54 16.85 2.94
C THR A 59 8.02 16.70 3.25
N ARG A 60 8.81 16.15 2.32
CA ARG A 60 10.26 15.96 2.46
C ARG A 60 10.93 16.09 1.09
N PRO A 61 10.90 17.30 0.47
CA PRO A 61 11.49 17.51 -0.84
C PRO A 61 12.98 17.17 -0.81
N ARG A 62 13.41 16.34 -1.75
CA ARG A 62 14.82 16.05 -2.00
C ARG A 62 15.20 16.68 -3.34
N SER A 63 16.44 17.13 -3.45
CA SER A 63 16.97 17.60 -4.73
C SER A 63 17.03 16.44 -5.73
N PRO A 64 16.51 16.62 -6.96
CA PRO A 64 16.59 15.58 -7.98
C PRO A 64 18.04 15.18 -8.28
N THR A 65 18.27 13.88 -8.35
CA THR A 65 19.56 13.29 -8.74
C THR A 65 19.72 13.30 -10.26
N LYS A 66 20.96 13.15 -10.74
CA LYS A 66 21.25 13.06 -12.18
C LYS A 66 20.52 11.89 -12.86
N LEU A 67 20.39 10.76 -12.15
CA LEU A 67 19.69 9.57 -12.66
C LEU A 67 18.18 9.82 -12.77
N GLU A 68 17.57 10.52 -11.81
CA GLU A 68 16.17 10.90 -11.89
C GLU A 68 15.91 11.87 -13.05
N LEU A 69 16.79 12.86 -13.27
CA LEU A 69 16.70 13.74 -14.44
C LEU A 69 16.79 12.95 -15.74
N PHE A 70 17.78 12.06 -15.86
CA PHE A 70 17.96 11.23 -17.04
C PHE A 70 16.72 10.36 -17.31
N ASN A 71 16.21 9.69 -16.29
CA ASN A 71 14.99 8.89 -16.39
C ASN A 71 13.79 9.73 -16.84
N THR A 72 13.60 10.94 -16.29
CA THR A 72 12.53 11.84 -16.72
C THR A 72 12.67 12.23 -18.20
N VAL A 73 13.89 12.55 -18.66
CA VAL A 73 14.15 12.90 -20.06
C VAL A 73 13.87 11.74 -21.00
N VAL A 74 14.06 10.49 -20.58
CA VAL A 74 13.75 9.29 -21.39
C VAL A 74 12.25 8.97 -21.36
N GLN A 75 11.60 9.10 -20.20
CA GLN A 75 10.19 8.75 -20.03
C GLN A 75 9.24 9.72 -20.75
N LEU A 76 9.58 11.01 -20.84
CA LEU A 76 8.74 12.02 -21.51
C LEU A 76 8.54 11.71 -23.02
N PRO A 77 9.60 11.50 -23.82
CA PRO A 77 9.48 11.06 -25.22
C PRO A 77 8.78 9.71 -25.36
N PHE A 78 9.04 8.75 -24.47
CA PHE A 78 8.37 7.46 -24.51
C PHE A 78 6.86 7.60 -24.35
N ASN A 79 6.41 8.34 -23.32
CA ASN A 79 4.99 8.60 -23.10
C ASN A 79 4.36 9.36 -24.27
N PHE A 80 5.09 10.31 -24.85
CA PHE A 80 4.65 11.01 -26.06
C PHE A 80 4.53 10.05 -27.25
N ALA A 81 5.49 9.16 -27.46
CA ALA A 81 5.44 8.16 -28.52
C ALA A 81 4.23 7.23 -28.35
N VAL A 82 3.96 6.77 -27.12
CA VAL A 82 2.75 5.99 -26.80
C VAL A 82 1.50 6.75 -27.19
N PHE A 83 1.40 8.04 -26.82
CA PHE A 83 0.25 8.86 -27.21
C PHE A 83 0.13 9.01 -28.73
N TYR A 84 1.24 9.30 -29.40
CA TYR A 84 1.28 9.58 -30.83
C TYR A 84 0.92 8.34 -31.67
N PHE A 85 1.51 7.18 -31.35
CA PHE A 85 1.30 5.95 -32.11
C PHE A 85 0.06 5.16 -31.70
N LEU A 86 -0.34 5.18 -30.43
CA LEU A 86 -1.45 4.37 -29.90
C LEU A 86 -2.70 5.19 -29.55
N GLY A 87 -2.61 6.52 -29.64
CA GLY A 87 -3.71 7.45 -29.40
C GLY A 87 -4.09 7.62 -27.92
N ALA A 88 -5.00 8.55 -27.65
CA ALA A 88 -5.42 8.91 -26.29
C ALA A 88 -6.02 7.75 -25.47
N LYS A 89 -6.62 6.74 -26.13
CA LYS A 89 -7.19 5.57 -25.45
C LYS A 89 -6.13 4.78 -24.69
N SER A 90 -4.89 4.72 -25.20
CA SER A 90 -3.78 4.04 -24.53
C SER A 90 -3.45 4.70 -23.19
N TRP A 91 -3.42 6.03 -23.14
CA TRP A 91 -3.21 6.79 -21.91
C TRP A 91 -4.34 6.58 -20.89
N VAL A 92 -5.59 6.63 -21.35
CA VAL A 92 -6.74 6.35 -20.47
C VAL A 92 -6.65 4.94 -19.88
N TYR A 93 -6.29 3.95 -20.69
CA TYR A 93 -6.10 2.58 -20.23
C TYR A 93 -4.95 2.46 -19.21
N MET A 94 -3.79 3.05 -19.48
CA MET A 94 -2.64 2.98 -18.58
C MET A 94 -2.87 3.70 -17.25
N LEU A 95 -3.44 4.92 -17.29
CA LEU A 95 -3.77 5.69 -16.09
C LEU A 95 -4.89 5.01 -15.30
N GLY A 96 -5.96 4.58 -15.97
CA GLY A 96 -7.07 3.87 -15.35
C GLY A 96 -6.64 2.54 -14.74
N GLY A 97 -5.83 1.76 -15.44
CA GLY A 97 -5.26 0.50 -14.94
C GLY A 97 -4.37 0.71 -13.72
N SER A 98 -3.54 1.76 -13.72
CA SER A 98 -2.69 2.10 -12.56
C SER A 98 -3.53 2.51 -11.34
N LEU A 99 -4.60 3.28 -11.54
CA LEU A 99 -5.53 3.65 -10.48
C LEU A 99 -6.31 2.44 -9.96
N LEU A 100 -6.70 1.51 -10.83
CA LEU A 100 -7.37 0.28 -10.41
C LEU A 100 -6.42 -0.67 -9.68
N ALA A 101 -5.15 -0.74 -10.07
CA ALA A 101 -4.16 -1.63 -9.46
C ALA A 101 -3.64 -1.16 -8.08
N MET A 102 -3.78 0.13 -7.77
CA MET A 102 -3.39 0.68 -6.46
C MET A 102 -4.58 1.24 -5.67
N GLY A 103 -5.78 1.30 -6.28
CA GLY A 103 -6.98 1.91 -5.73
C GLY A 103 -7.96 0.89 -5.17
N VAL A 104 -9.23 0.97 -5.60
CA VAL A 104 -10.33 0.20 -4.97
C VAL A 104 -10.36 -1.24 -5.47
N HIS A 105 -9.51 -2.10 -4.90
CA HIS A 105 -9.68 -3.55 -4.94
C HIS A 105 -9.17 -4.19 -3.64
N PRO A 106 -9.68 -5.38 -3.25
CA PRO A 106 -9.36 -5.99 -1.95
C PRO A 106 -7.87 -6.23 -1.72
N VAL A 107 -7.09 -6.47 -2.78
CA VAL A 107 -5.65 -6.73 -2.69
C VAL A 107 -4.84 -5.44 -2.45
N ALA A 108 -5.22 -4.30 -3.03
CA ALA A 108 -4.59 -3.00 -2.72
C ALA A 108 -4.80 -2.56 -1.26
N GLY A 109 -5.70 -3.22 -0.52
CA GLY A 109 -5.85 -3.02 0.92
C GLY A 109 -4.54 -3.20 1.70
N HIS A 110 -3.58 -3.97 1.17
CA HIS A 110 -2.27 -4.13 1.79
C HIS A 110 -1.52 -2.79 1.98
N PHE A 111 -1.65 -1.83 1.06
CA PHE A 111 -1.02 -0.52 1.19
C PHE A 111 -1.50 0.26 2.43
N ILE A 112 -2.72 -0.06 2.90
CA ILE A 112 -3.32 0.56 4.09
C ILE A 112 -2.98 -0.26 5.34
N SER A 113 -2.99 -1.60 5.30
CA SER A 113 -2.60 -2.41 6.47
C SER A 113 -1.13 -2.26 6.82
N ASP A 114 -0.28 -2.11 5.81
CA ASP A 114 1.16 -2.26 5.95
C ASP A 114 1.83 -0.96 6.45
N HIS A 115 1.23 0.20 6.14
CA HIS A 115 1.83 1.51 6.42
C HIS A 115 1.09 2.34 7.47
N TYR A 116 0.03 1.80 8.07
CA TYR A 116 -0.67 2.43 9.20
C TYR A 116 -0.45 1.63 10.48
N MET A 117 0.12 2.30 11.49
CA MET A 117 0.32 1.70 12.81
C MET A 117 -1.00 1.66 13.59
N PHE A 118 -1.65 0.50 13.63
CA PHE A 118 -2.89 0.32 14.40
C PHE A 118 -2.63 0.00 15.89
N LYS A 119 -1.41 -0.39 16.28
CA LYS A 119 -0.96 -0.64 17.66
C LYS A 119 0.41 0.00 17.88
N LYS A 120 0.56 0.75 18.96
CA LYS A 120 1.83 1.39 19.34
C LYS A 120 2.91 0.31 19.54
N GLY A 121 4.03 0.44 18.85
CA GLY A 121 5.15 -0.51 18.90
C GLY A 121 5.23 -1.49 17.73
N PHE A 122 4.15 -1.66 16.95
CA PHE A 122 4.14 -2.49 15.73
C PHE A 122 4.13 -1.56 14.52
N LYS A 123 5.18 -1.64 13.69
CA LYS A 123 5.35 -0.72 12.55
C LYS A 123 4.47 -1.09 11.36
N THR A 124 4.20 -2.39 11.19
CA THR A 124 3.54 -2.99 10.01
C THR A 124 2.82 -4.29 10.42
N TYR A 125 1.97 -4.84 9.56
CA TYR A 125 1.21 -6.08 9.81
C TYR A 125 1.30 -7.04 8.62
N SER A 126 1.27 -8.35 8.91
CA SER A 126 1.13 -9.40 7.89
C SER A 126 -0.33 -9.85 7.77
N TYR A 127 -0.73 -10.27 6.58
CA TYR A 127 -2.03 -10.87 6.27
C TYR A 127 -1.84 -12.30 5.75
N TYR A 128 -2.32 -13.29 6.51
CA TYR A 128 -2.16 -14.71 6.16
C TYR A 128 -3.45 -15.38 5.63
N GLY A 129 -4.44 -14.60 5.19
CA GLY A 129 -5.70 -15.12 4.70
C GLY A 129 -5.65 -15.64 3.25
N PRO A 130 -6.78 -16.11 2.69
CA PRO A 130 -6.82 -16.80 1.39
C PRO A 130 -6.29 -15.98 0.21
N LEU A 131 -6.43 -14.64 0.26
CA LEU A 131 -5.92 -13.77 -0.80
C LEU A 131 -4.40 -13.89 -0.94
N ASN A 132 -3.69 -14.30 0.11
CA ASN A 132 -2.25 -14.43 0.09
C ASN A 132 -1.76 -15.43 -0.98
N TRP A 133 -2.55 -16.49 -1.24
CA TRP A 133 -2.22 -17.50 -2.25
C TRP A 133 -2.23 -16.95 -3.67
N ILE A 134 -3.24 -16.13 -4.02
CA ILE A 134 -3.35 -15.53 -5.35
C ILE A 134 -2.44 -14.30 -5.52
N THR A 135 -1.95 -13.74 -4.41
CA THR A 135 -0.98 -12.64 -4.39
C THR A 135 0.44 -13.11 -4.14
N PHE A 136 0.75 -14.38 -4.40
CA PHE A 136 2.11 -14.93 -4.26
C PHE A 136 2.76 -14.64 -2.91
N ASN A 137 2.02 -14.81 -1.82
CA ASN A 137 2.52 -14.66 -0.45
C ASN A 137 2.93 -13.22 -0.06
N VAL A 138 2.50 -12.19 -0.81
CA VAL A 138 2.73 -10.75 -0.47
C VAL A 138 2.27 -10.36 0.94
N GLY A 139 1.27 -11.04 1.49
CA GLY A 139 0.77 -10.81 2.84
C GLY A 139 1.77 -11.17 3.95
N TYR A 140 2.87 -11.88 3.66
CA TYR A 140 4.01 -12.07 4.58
C TYR A 140 4.89 -10.81 4.67
N HIS A 141 4.26 -9.67 4.97
CA HIS A 141 4.87 -8.35 4.85
C HIS A 141 5.98 -8.09 5.87
N ASN A 142 5.79 -8.53 7.13
CA ASN A 142 6.83 -8.43 8.14
C ASN A 142 8.05 -9.28 7.77
N GLU A 143 7.80 -10.50 7.31
CA GLU A 143 8.83 -11.43 6.89
C GLU A 143 9.58 -10.91 5.65
N HIS A 144 8.88 -10.29 4.70
CA HIS A 144 9.52 -9.60 3.58
C HIS A 144 10.46 -8.49 4.05
N HIS A 145 10.05 -7.69 5.04
CA HIS A 145 10.91 -6.64 5.59
C HIS A 145 12.12 -7.19 6.36
N ASP A 146 11.97 -8.33 7.03
CA ASP A 146 13.08 -9.02 7.71
C ASP A 146 14.01 -9.72 6.71
N PHE A 147 13.48 -10.24 5.60
CA PHE A 147 14.19 -10.98 4.57
C PHE A 147 13.99 -10.37 3.16
N PRO A 148 14.43 -9.13 2.89
CA PRO A 148 14.10 -8.39 1.67
C PRO A 148 14.71 -8.99 0.39
N ALA A 149 15.64 -9.94 0.53
CA ALA A 149 16.24 -10.66 -0.58
C ALA A 149 15.47 -11.94 -0.96
N VAL A 150 14.52 -12.38 -0.14
CA VAL A 150 13.68 -13.55 -0.40
C VAL A 150 12.43 -13.08 -1.13
N PRO A 151 12.13 -13.60 -2.33
CA PRO A 151 10.90 -13.24 -3.02
C PRO A 151 9.70 -13.75 -2.24
N ASP A 152 8.61 -12.97 -2.22
CA ASP A 152 7.39 -13.27 -1.46
C ASP A 152 6.87 -14.69 -1.73
N SER A 153 6.92 -15.13 -2.99
CA SER A 153 6.50 -16.47 -3.42
C SER A 153 7.22 -17.63 -2.74
N ARG A 154 8.35 -17.37 -2.08
CA ARG A 154 9.11 -18.35 -1.28
C ARG A 154 8.90 -18.20 0.22
N LEU A 155 8.33 -17.11 0.69
CA LEU A 155 7.95 -17.00 2.11
C LEU A 155 6.78 -17.95 2.41
N PRO A 156 6.76 -18.62 3.59
CA PRO A 156 7.69 -18.49 4.73
C PRO A 156 8.79 -19.59 4.77
N GLN A 157 9.16 -20.17 3.63
CA GLN A 157 10.11 -21.28 3.53
C GLN A 157 11.55 -20.77 3.65
#